data_AF-A0A565BER8-F1
#
_entry.id   AF-A0A565BER8-F1
#
_cell.length_a   1.000
_cell.length_b   1.000
_cell.length_c   1.000
_cell.angle_alpha   90.00
_cell.angle_beta   90.00
_cell.angle_gamma   90.00
#
_symmetry.space_group_name_H-M   'P 1'
#
loop_
_entity.id
_entity.type
_entity.pdbx_description
1 polymer ?
#
loop_
_entity_poly.entity_id
_entity_poly.type
_entity_poly.pdbx_seq_one_letter_code
_entity_poly.pdbx_strand_id
1 'polypeptide(L)'
;MKKYVSELDADKGVNFLKRSGWSNLSQALIDTFKIFTLFLKKAVEHGLTPAEIGLIAKSNGKKVPKVSLQDMVNNSDQKHSGEVFVKSKHEKIVEGLNMYLQKVPRRHVG
;
A
#
# COMPACT_ATOMS: atom_id res chain seq x y z
N MET A 1 3.82 -15.40 -6.75
CA MET A 1 3.46 -14.15 -6.03
C MET A 1 3.40 -12.94 -6.96
N LYS A 2 4.46 -12.60 -7.71
CA LYS A 2 4.49 -11.43 -8.62
C LYS A 2 3.27 -11.34 -9.56
N LYS A 3 2.96 -12.41 -10.30
CA LYS A 3 1.82 -12.47 -11.24
C LYS A 3 0.47 -12.19 -10.56
N TYR A 4 0.19 -12.86 -9.44
CA TYR A 4 -1.06 -12.66 -8.70
C TYR A 4 -1.22 -11.21 -8.23
N VAL A 5 -0.16 -10.63 -7.66
CA VAL A 5 -0.21 -9.27 -7.10
C VAL A 5 -0.32 -8.22 -8.21
N SER A 6 0.35 -8.39 -9.35
CA SER A 6 0.27 -7.44 -10.47
C SER A 6 -1.15 -7.32 -11.07
N GLU A 7 -1.91 -8.42 -11.02
CA GLU A 7 -3.27 -8.51 -11.53
C GLU A 7 -4.33 -7.98 -10.55
N LEU A 8 -3.94 -7.61 -9.32
CA LEU A 8 -4.88 -7.04 -8.36
C LEU A 8 -5.49 -5.73 -8.88
N ASP A 9 -6.80 -5.66 -8.72
CA ASP A 9 -7.66 -4.54 -9.12
C ASP A 9 -8.64 -4.26 -7.98
N ALA A 10 -8.42 -3.14 -7.30
CA ALA A 10 -9.18 -2.77 -6.12
C ALA A 10 -10.65 -2.48 -6.45
N ASP A 11 -10.94 -1.93 -7.63
CA ASP A 11 -12.32 -1.63 -8.05
C ASP A 11 -13.09 -2.91 -8.36
N LYS A 12 -12.45 -3.89 -9.01
CA LYS A 12 -13.05 -5.23 -9.18
C LYS A 12 -13.31 -5.89 -7.83
N GLY A 13 -12.39 -5.76 -6.87
CA GLY A 13 -12.57 -6.29 -5.51
C GLY A 13 -13.74 -5.63 -4.77
N VAL A 14 -13.83 -4.29 -4.79
CA VAL A 14 -14.94 -3.54 -4.18
C VAL A 14 -16.27 -3.93 -4.83
N ASN A 15 -16.31 -4.04 -6.16
CA ASN A 15 -17.51 -4.45 -6.89
C ASN A 15 -17.93 -5.89 -6.56
N PHE A 16 -16.97 -6.79 -6.37
CA PHE A 16 -17.24 -8.16 -5.91
C PHE A 16 -17.86 -8.17 -4.51
N LEU A 17 -17.30 -7.41 -3.56
CA LEU A 17 -17.84 -7.31 -2.20
C LEU A 17 -19.28 -6.78 -2.20
N LYS A 18 -19.55 -5.70 -2.96
CA LYS A 18 -20.90 -5.15 -3.12
C LYS A 18 -21.89 -6.19 -3.64
N ARG A 19 -21.52 -6.95 -4.68
CA ARG A 19 -22.35 -8.03 -5.22
C ARG A 19 -22.56 -9.20 -4.26
N SER A 20 -21.63 -9.38 -3.32
CA SER A 20 -21.67 -10.44 -2.29
C SER A 20 -22.45 -10.03 -1.04
N GLY A 21 -23.26 -8.97 -1.10
CA GLY A 21 -24.09 -8.50 0.01
C GLY A 21 -23.44 -7.45 0.92
N TRP A 22 -22.19 -7.05 0.66
CA TRP A 22 -21.55 -5.93 1.36
C TRP A 22 -21.93 -4.61 0.69
N SER A 23 -23.22 -4.28 0.68
CA SER A 23 -23.76 -3.12 -0.02
C SER A 23 -23.37 -1.78 0.63
N ASN A 24 -23.14 -1.77 1.95
CA ASN A 24 -22.87 -0.57 2.74
C ASN A 24 -21.39 -0.44 3.15
N LEU A 25 -20.47 -0.65 2.20
CA LEU A 25 -19.04 -0.37 2.44
C LEU A 25 -18.85 1.13 2.66
N SER A 26 -18.23 1.50 3.79
CA SER A 26 -17.87 2.90 4.03
C SER A 26 -16.80 3.37 3.03
N GLN A 27 -16.81 4.66 2.69
CA GLN A 27 -15.80 5.23 1.80
C GLN A 27 -14.39 5.05 2.36
N ALA A 28 -14.22 5.18 3.68
CA ALA A 28 -12.93 4.96 4.34
C ALA A 28 -12.39 3.53 4.16
N LEU A 29 -13.26 2.51 4.19
CA LEU A 29 -12.87 1.14 3.93
C LEU A 29 -12.47 0.93 2.46
N ILE A 30 -13.24 1.51 1.53
CA ILE A 30 -12.94 1.47 0.09
C ILE A 30 -11.59 2.13 -0.18
N ASP A 31 -11.35 3.32 0.37
CA ASP A 31 -10.10 4.07 0.19
C ASP A 31 -8.92 3.28 0.78
N THR A 32 -9.07 2.73 2.00
CA THR A 32 -8.05 1.87 2.62
C THR A 32 -7.72 0.66 1.74
N PHE A 33 -8.74 0.00 1.19
CA PHE A 33 -8.55 -1.15 0.32
C PHE A 33 -7.80 -0.79 -0.97
N LYS A 34 -8.13 0.35 -1.59
CA LYS A 34 -7.44 0.88 -2.77
C LYS A 34 -5.98 1.20 -2.47
N ILE A 35 -5.73 1.94 -1.39
CA ILE A 35 -4.39 2.33 -0.93
C ILE A 35 -3.52 1.09 -0.67
N PHE A 36 -4.06 0.10 0.05
CA PHE A 36 -3.31 -1.12 0.36
C PHE A 36 -3.03 -1.97 -0.87
N THR A 37 -3.97 -2.05 -1.81
CA THR A 37 -3.77 -2.76 -3.08
C THR A 37 -2.63 -2.15 -3.88
N LEU A 38 -2.55 -0.82 -3.98
CA LEU A 38 -1.42 -0.17 -4.65
C LEU A 38 -0.11 -0.45 -3.92
N PHE A 39 -0.09 -0.31 -2.59
CA PHE A 39 1.11 -0.60 -1.79
C PHE A 39 1.66 -1.99 -2.09
N LEU A 40 0.80 -3.03 -2.09
CA LEU A 40 1.20 -4.39 -2.43
C LEU A 40 1.78 -4.49 -3.84
N LYS A 41 1.14 -3.87 -4.83
CA LYS A 41 1.62 -3.86 -6.22
C LYS A 41 3.00 -3.25 -6.31
N LYS A 42 3.19 -2.05 -5.76
CA LYS A 42 4.47 -1.34 -5.81
C LYS A 42 5.55 -2.08 -5.02
N ALA A 43 5.25 -2.57 -3.83
CA ALA A 43 6.20 -3.34 -3.05
C ALA A 43 6.71 -4.58 -3.80
N VAL A 44 5.81 -5.32 -4.47
CA VAL A 44 6.16 -6.51 -5.26
C VAL A 44 6.89 -6.17 -6.57
N GLU A 45 6.52 -5.07 -7.23
CA GLU A 45 7.25 -4.51 -8.38
C GLU A 45 8.69 -4.18 -8.00
N HIS A 46 8.90 -3.58 -6.83
CA HIS A 46 10.22 -3.31 -6.25
C HIS A 46 10.94 -4.57 -5.73
N GLY A 47 10.33 -5.74 -5.84
CA GLY A 47 10.94 -7.01 -5.43
C GLY A 47 11.07 -7.16 -3.91
N LEU A 48 10.21 -6.52 -3.13
CA LEU A 48 10.14 -6.75 -1.69
C LEU A 48 9.59 -8.15 -1.41
N THR A 49 10.17 -8.79 -0.40
CA THR A 49 9.73 -10.08 0.12
C THR A 49 8.46 -9.93 0.97
N PRO A 50 7.68 -11.01 1.16
CA PRO A 50 6.52 -10.98 2.06
C PRO A 50 6.85 -10.50 3.47
N ALA A 51 8.05 -10.81 3.97
CA ALA A 51 8.51 -10.39 5.29
C ALA A 51 8.75 -8.86 5.34
N GLU A 52 9.37 -8.28 4.32
CA GLU A 52 9.57 -6.82 4.22
C GLU A 52 8.24 -6.08 4.05
N ILE A 53 7.33 -6.61 3.22
CA ILE A 53 5.98 -6.08 3.06
C ILE A 53 5.24 -6.09 4.40
N GLY A 54 5.28 -7.21 5.11
CA GLY A 54 4.69 -7.34 6.44
C GLY A 54 5.31 -6.39 7.45
N LEU A 55 6.62 -6.14 7.38
CA LEU A 55 7.31 -5.18 8.24
C LEU A 55 6.84 -3.74 7.98
N ILE A 56 6.73 -3.33 6.72
CA ILE A 56 6.28 -1.98 6.35
C ILE A 56 4.80 -1.78 6.69
N ALA A 57 3.96 -2.79 6.44
CA ALA A 57 2.52 -2.72 6.74
C ALA A 57 2.24 -2.70 8.25
N LYS A 58 3.06 -3.38 9.05
CA LYS A 58 2.92 -3.44 10.51
C LYS A 58 3.43 -2.11 11.08
N SER A 59 2.52 -1.23 11.49
CA SER A 59 2.80 0.11 12.06
C SER A 59 3.46 0.05 13.44
N ASN A 60 4.61 -0.61 13.49
CA ASN A 60 5.36 -0.86 14.70
C ASN A 60 6.77 -0.35 14.40
N GLY A 61 6.96 0.98 14.49
CA GLY A 61 8.19 1.73 14.17
C GLY A 61 9.43 1.41 15.02
N LYS A 62 9.54 0.16 15.48
CA LYS A 62 10.63 -0.37 16.31
C LYS A 62 11.76 -1.01 15.50
N LYS A 63 11.61 -1.22 14.18
CA LYS A 63 12.68 -1.74 13.31
C LYS A 63 13.11 -0.71 12.27
N VAL A 64 14.42 -0.69 11.98
CA VAL A 64 15.05 0.19 10.99
C VAL A 64 14.91 -0.45 9.60
N PRO A 65 14.54 0.32 8.55
CA PRO A 65 14.19 1.74 8.56
C PRO A 65 12.82 1.98 9.20
N LYS A 66 12.69 3.07 9.99
CA LYS A 66 11.41 3.53 10.56
C LYS A 66 10.53 4.13 9.46
N VAL A 67 10.06 3.30 8.55
CA VAL A 67 9.13 3.71 7.49
C VAL A 67 7.99 2.72 7.51
N SER A 68 6.88 3.07 8.15
CA SER A 68 5.65 2.28 8.10
C SER A 68 4.73 2.80 7.00
N LEU A 69 3.86 1.94 6.49
CA LEU A 69 2.80 2.33 5.56
C LEU A 69 1.91 3.42 6.17
N GLN A 70 1.70 3.38 7.49
CA GLN A 70 0.95 4.41 8.20
C GLN A 70 1.66 5.76 8.14
N ASP A 71 2.99 5.81 8.28
CA ASP A 71 3.75 7.06 8.15
C ASP A 71 3.71 7.61 6.71
N MET A 72 3.81 6.73 5.72
CA MET A 72 3.68 7.11 4.30
C MET A 72 2.30 7.74 4.03
N VAL A 73 1.25 7.09 4.53
CA VAL A 73 -0.14 7.52 4.32
C VAL A 73 -0.45 8.78 5.14
N ASN A 74 0.03 8.92 6.38
CA ASN A 74 -0.34 10.04 7.25
C ASN A 74 0.31 11.38 6.86
N ASN A 75 1.44 11.38 6.15
CA ASN A 75 2.10 12.59 5.64
C ASN A 75 1.45 13.17 4.37
N SER A 76 0.15 12.95 4.16
CA SER A 76 -0.59 13.48 3.01
C SER A 76 -1.79 14.30 3.49
N ASP A 77 -2.14 15.32 2.70
CA ASP A 77 -3.25 16.24 2.97
C ASP A 77 -4.54 15.51 3.35
N GLN A 78 -5.00 15.76 4.59
CA GLN A 78 -6.23 15.21 5.14
C GLN A 78 -7.49 15.98 4.71
N LYS A 79 -7.34 17.05 3.91
CA LYS A 79 -8.44 17.95 3.52
C LYS A 79 -9.35 17.40 2.41
N HIS A 80 -8.96 16.30 1.76
CA HIS A 80 -9.66 15.77 0.60
C HIS A 80 -10.20 14.36 0.89
N SER A 81 -11.29 13.98 0.22
CA SER A 81 -11.85 12.62 0.22
C SER A 81 -11.96 12.09 -1.21
N GLY A 82 -12.23 10.79 -1.38
CA GLY A 82 -12.44 10.18 -2.69
C GLY A 82 -11.16 10.09 -3.53
N GLU A 83 -11.26 10.24 -4.85
CA GLU A 83 -10.14 9.96 -5.76
C GLU A 83 -8.91 10.85 -5.55
N VAL A 84 -9.11 12.12 -5.18
CA VAL A 84 -8.02 13.06 -4.91
C VAL A 84 -7.21 12.61 -3.67
N PHE A 85 -7.91 12.15 -2.64
CA PHE A 85 -7.28 11.58 -1.44
C PHE A 85 -6.46 10.34 -1.80
N VAL A 86 -7.07 9.38 -2.51
CA VAL A 86 -6.42 8.13 -2.92
C VAL A 86 -5.16 8.41 -3.76
N LYS A 87 -5.24 9.34 -4.72
CA LYS A 87 -4.08 9.73 -5.55
C LYS A 87 -2.95 10.34 -4.72
N SER A 88 -3.24 11.24 -3.79
CA SER A 88 -2.24 11.81 -2.88
C SER A 88 -1.54 10.73 -2.03
N LYS A 89 -2.30 9.76 -1.51
CA LYS A 89 -1.73 8.62 -0.75
C LYS A 89 -0.88 7.72 -1.62
N HIS A 90 -1.29 7.50 -2.87
CA HIS A 90 -0.53 6.71 -3.84
C HIS A 90 0.87 7.28 -4.10
N GLU A 91 0.98 8.59 -4.31
CA GLU A 91 2.25 9.28 -4.52
C GLU A 91 3.16 9.13 -3.30
N LYS A 92 2.62 9.30 -2.09
CA LYS A 92 3.38 9.14 -0.84
C LYS A 92 3.86 7.71 -0.57
N ILE A 93 3.08 6.71 -0.97
CA ILE A 93 3.51 5.31 -0.91
C ILE A 93 4.71 5.06 -1.82
N VAL A 94 4.68 5.58 -3.05
CA VAL A 94 5.80 5.43 -3.99
C VAL A 94 7.06 6.12 -3.45
N GLU A 95 6.92 7.36 -2.96
CA GLU A 95 8.01 8.09 -2.31
C GLU A 95 8.59 7.32 -1.12
N GLY A 96 7.73 6.86 -0.22
CA GLY A 96 8.14 6.11 0.98
C GLY A 96 8.82 4.78 0.67
N LEU A 97 8.33 4.05 -0.34
CA LEU A 97 8.97 2.82 -0.81
C LEU A 97 10.36 3.11 -1.38
N ASN A 98 10.51 4.15 -2.21
CA ASN A 98 11.82 4.53 -2.74
C ASN A 98 12.81 4.89 -1.61
N MET A 99 12.37 5.64 -0.59
CA MET A 99 13.18 5.94 0.59
C MET A 99 13.56 4.68 1.37
N TYR A 100 12.63 3.73 1.52
CA TYR A 100 12.91 2.44 2.17
C TYR A 100 14.01 1.69 1.42
N LEU A 101 13.91 1.61 0.09
CA LEU A 101 14.87 0.90 -0.75
C LEU A 101 16.28 1.48 -0.70
N GLN A 102 16.41 2.80 -0.52
CA GLN A 102 17.72 3.44 -0.32
C GLN A 102 18.36 3.11 1.03
N LYS A 103 17.55 2.81 2.05
CA LYS A 103 18.01 2.59 3.43
C LYS A 103 18.24 1.12 3.77
N VAL A 104 17.67 0.19 3.00
CA VAL A 104 17.83 -1.25 3.24
C VAL A 104 18.97 -1.81 2.37
N PRO A 105 20.00 -2.41 2.97
CA PRO A 105 21.05 -3.09 2.22
C PRO A 105 20.46 -4.27 1.44
N ARG A 106 20.46 -4.19 0.11
CA ARG A 106 20.06 -5.30 -0.76
C ARG A 106 21.23 -6.26 -0.90
N ARG A 107 21.10 -7.50 -0.45
CA ARG A 107 22.02 -8.56 -0.85
C ARG A 107 21.81 -8.80 -2.35
N HIS A 108 22.79 -8.42 -3.17
CA HIS A 108 22.85 -8.87 -4.55
C HIS A 108 23.14 -10.37 -4.50
N VAL A 109 22.11 -11.19 -4.73
CA VAL A 109 22.33 -12.59 -5.04
C VAL A 109 22.60 -12.59 -6.55
N GLY A 110 23.89 -12.63 -6.90
CA GLY A 110 24.35 -12.87 -8.26
C GLY A 110 24.07 -14.30 -8.70
#